data_AF-A0A957FXD4-F1
#
_entry.id   AF-A0A957FXD4-F1
#
_cell.length_a   1.000
_cell.length_b   1.000
_cell.length_c   1.000
_cell.angle_alpha   90.00
_cell.angle_beta   90.00
_cell.angle_gamma   90.00
#
_symmetry.space_group_name_H-M   'P 1'
#
loop_
_entity.id
_entity.type
_entity.pdbx_description
1 polymer ?
#
loop_
_entity_poly.entity_id
_entity_poly.type
_entity_poly.pdbx_seq_one_letter_code
_entity_poly.pdbx_strand_id
1 'polypeptide(L)'
;SLIDLMAGLFAEGYGDEVVMDHDRVGMTWAQFGHLYANFYVFQYTTGISGAHALATDILAGDSAAVARYRDFLNAGGSRYPLDNLKATGVDLTTPEPVEKTFAVLADYVDRLESLIAQR
;
A
#
# COMPACT_ATOMS: atom_id res chain seq x y z
N SER A 1 -24.63 -6.90 -12.36
CA SER A 1 -23.77 -7.98 -12.89
C SER A 1 -22.38 -7.89 -12.24
N LEU A 2 -21.47 -8.86 -12.45
CA LEU A 2 -20.08 -8.70 -11.98
C LEU A 2 -19.33 -7.58 -12.71
N ILE A 3 -19.73 -7.28 -13.96
CA ILE A 3 -19.23 -6.13 -14.72
C ILE A 3 -19.63 -4.85 -14.00
N ASP A 4 -20.92 -4.67 -13.68
CA ASP A 4 -21.41 -3.45 -13.03
C ASP A 4 -20.77 -3.23 -11.65
N LEU A 5 -20.58 -4.31 -10.87
CA LEU A 5 -19.93 -4.23 -9.56
C LEU A 5 -18.47 -3.81 -9.69
N MET A 6 -17.71 -4.43 -10.59
CA MET A 6 -16.30 -4.11 -10.77
C MET A 6 -16.14 -2.67 -11.31
N ALA A 7 -16.95 -2.28 -12.30
CA ALA A 7 -16.95 -0.91 -12.80
C ALA A 7 -17.29 0.10 -11.69
N GLY A 8 -18.29 -0.20 -10.84
CA GLY A 8 -18.65 0.65 -9.70
C GLY A 8 -17.50 0.85 -8.70
N LEU A 9 -16.80 -0.23 -8.33
CA LEU A 9 -15.66 -0.16 -7.40
C LEU A 9 -14.48 0.62 -7.99
N PHE A 10 -14.21 0.49 -9.30
CA PHE A 10 -13.20 1.31 -9.96
C PHE A 10 -13.60 2.79 -9.98
N ALA A 11 -14.86 3.10 -10.29
CA ALA A 11 -15.36 4.47 -10.30
C ALA A 11 -15.26 5.12 -8.91
N GLU A 12 -15.54 4.38 -7.83
CA GLU A 12 -15.36 4.87 -6.45
C GLU A 12 -13.89 5.24 -6.14
N GLY A 13 -12.94 4.43 -6.60
CA GLY A 13 -11.51 4.66 -6.35
C GLY A 13 -10.88 5.75 -7.22
N TYR A 14 -11.27 5.84 -8.49
CA TYR A 14 -10.71 6.81 -9.44
C TYR A 14 -11.43 8.17 -9.45
N GLY A 15 -12.68 8.22 -8.99
CA GLY A 15 -13.51 9.43 -9.09
C GLY A 15 -13.77 9.85 -10.54
N ASP A 16 -14.02 11.14 -10.75
CA ASP A 16 -14.40 11.70 -12.05
C ASP A 16 -13.18 12.07 -12.94
N GLU A 17 -11.96 11.89 -12.44
CA GLU A 17 -10.72 12.28 -13.14
C GLU A 17 -10.34 11.32 -14.27
N VAL A 18 -10.96 10.13 -14.34
CA VAL A 18 -10.66 9.10 -15.34
C VAL A 18 -11.91 8.76 -16.16
N VAL A 19 -11.79 8.85 -17.49
CA VAL A 19 -12.84 8.36 -18.40
C VAL A 19 -12.81 6.83 -18.42
N MET A 20 -13.90 6.21 -17.95
CA MET A 20 -14.03 4.76 -17.87
C MET A 20 -14.89 4.17 -18.99
N ASP A 21 -14.36 3.16 -19.67
CA ASP A 21 -15.15 2.25 -20.50
C ASP A 21 -15.79 1.19 -19.58
N HIS A 22 -17.11 1.28 -19.39
CA HIS A 22 -17.85 0.46 -18.43
C HIS A 22 -17.62 -1.05 -18.64
N ASP A 23 -17.78 -1.54 -19.86
CA ASP A 23 -17.74 -2.98 -20.14
C ASP A 23 -16.30 -3.49 -20.08
N ARG A 24 -15.35 -2.69 -20.57
CA ARG A 24 -13.93 -3.06 -20.54
C ARG A 24 -13.36 -3.06 -19.12
N VAL A 25 -13.64 -2.02 -18.33
CA VAL A 25 -13.19 -1.95 -16.93
C VAL A 25 -13.92 -3.01 -16.11
N GLY A 26 -15.24 -3.16 -16.31
CA GLY A 26 -16.03 -4.16 -15.63
C GLY A 26 -15.52 -5.59 -15.89
N MET A 27 -15.04 -5.91 -17.09
CA MET A 27 -14.48 -7.24 -17.43
C MET A 27 -13.21 -7.61 -16.63
N THR A 28 -12.59 -6.66 -15.91
CA THR A 28 -11.38 -6.91 -15.11
C THR A 28 -11.57 -8.05 -14.11
N TRP A 29 -12.78 -8.25 -13.58
CA TRP A 29 -13.06 -9.34 -12.63
C TRP A 29 -12.71 -10.72 -13.21
N ALA A 30 -12.87 -10.92 -14.52
CA ALA A 30 -12.62 -12.18 -15.20
C ALA A 30 -11.16 -12.37 -15.62
N GLN A 31 -10.37 -11.29 -15.66
CA GLN A 31 -8.98 -11.29 -16.13
C GLN A 31 -7.97 -11.25 -14.98
N PHE A 32 -8.34 -10.67 -13.84
CA PHE A 32 -7.41 -10.47 -12.73
C PHE A 32 -7.32 -11.73 -11.85
N GLY A 33 -6.36 -12.60 -12.19
CA GLY A 33 -6.19 -13.92 -11.56
C GLY A 33 -6.10 -13.92 -10.03
N HIS A 34 -5.57 -12.86 -9.42
CA HIS A 34 -5.47 -12.76 -7.95
C HIS A 34 -6.82 -12.63 -7.24
N LEU A 35 -7.91 -12.26 -7.94
CA LEU A 35 -9.26 -12.27 -7.36
C LEU A 35 -9.72 -13.67 -6.98
N TYR A 36 -9.13 -14.70 -7.60
CA TYR A 36 -9.42 -16.10 -7.34
C TYR A 36 -8.46 -16.73 -6.32
N ALA A 37 -7.53 -15.95 -5.76
CA ALA A 37 -6.75 -16.33 -4.60
C ALA A 37 -7.46 -15.86 -3.32
N ASN A 38 -7.57 -16.74 -2.33
CA ASN A 38 -8.33 -16.48 -1.10
C ASN A 38 -7.78 -15.27 -0.34
N PHE A 39 -8.47 -14.12 -0.48
CA PHE A 39 -8.17 -12.87 0.22
C PHE A 39 -6.69 -12.48 0.17
N TYR A 40 -6.03 -12.64 -0.98
CA TYR A 40 -4.58 -12.39 -1.07
C TYR A 40 -4.24 -10.92 -1.31
N VAL A 41 -5.01 -10.22 -2.13
CA VAL A 41 -4.63 -8.90 -2.69
C VAL A 41 -4.45 -7.82 -1.63
N PHE A 42 -5.21 -7.85 -0.53
CA PHE A 42 -5.10 -6.83 0.52
C PHE A 42 -3.70 -6.79 1.16
N GLN A 43 -2.95 -7.89 1.08
CA GLN A 43 -1.59 -8.00 1.60
C GLN A 43 -0.61 -7.08 0.89
N TYR A 44 -0.86 -6.72 -0.38
CA TYR A 44 -0.04 -5.72 -1.08
C TYR A 44 -0.21 -4.34 -0.45
N THR A 45 -1.44 -3.94 -0.15
CA THR A 45 -1.75 -2.65 0.47
C THR A 45 -1.20 -2.56 1.89
N THR A 46 -1.38 -3.60 2.71
CA THR A 46 -0.81 -3.61 4.07
C THR A 46 0.72 -3.76 4.05
N GLY A 47 1.26 -4.49 3.08
CA GLY A 47 2.69 -4.67 2.88
C GLY A 47 3.42 -3.38 2.52
N ILE A 48 2.93 -2.62 1.54
CA ILE A 48 3.51 -1.31 1.20
C ILE A 48 3.32 -0.31 2.35
N SER A 49 2.21 -0.41 3.09
CA SER A 49 1.96 0.42 4.26
C SER A 49 2.97 0.17 5.39
N GLY A 50 3.23 -1.11 5.69
CA GLY A 50 4.28 -1.49 6.62
C GLY A 50 5.66 -1.07 6.13
N ALA A 51 5.94 -1.17 4.84
CA ALA A 51 7.23 -0.79 4.26
C ALA A 51 7.52 0.72 4.39
N HIS A 52 6.56 1.60 4.09
CA HIS A 52 6.73 3.04 4.30
C HIS A 52 6.90 3.40 5.77
N ALA A 53 6.13 2.77 6.66
CA ALA A 53 6.25 2.98 8.09
C ALA A 53 7.64 2.60 8.62
N LEU A 54 8.18 1.45 8.19
CA LEU A 54 9.54 1.01 8.50
C LEU A 54 10.61 1.95 7.92
N ALA A 55 10.46 2.35 6.66
CA ALA A 55 11.44 3.14 5.94
C ALA A 55 11.58 4.56 6.52
N THR A 56 10.50 5.15 7.03
CA THR A 56 10.50 6.53 7.55
C THR A 56 11.56 6.74 8.62
N ASP A 57 11.57 5.90 9.67
CA ASP A 57 12.52 6.04 10.79
C ASP A 57 13.96 5.69 10.36
N ILE A 58 14.11 4.70 9.47
CA ILE A 58 15.40 4.29 8.91
C ILE A 58 16.02 5.45 8.12
N LEU A 59 15.24 6.10 7.26
CA LEU A 59 15.68 7.22 6.43
C LEU A 59 15.93 8.49 7.26
N ALA A 60 15.26 8.64 8.41
CA ALA A 60 15.55 9.68 9.40
C ALA A 60 16.85 9.44 10.19
N GLY A 61 17.51 8.29 10.00
CA GLY A 61 18.77 7.96 10.65
C GLY A 61 18.65 7.32 12.04
N ASP A 62 17.47 6.80 12.41
CA ASP A 62 17.30 6.08 13.68
C ASP A 62 18.04 4.73 13.64
N SER A 63 19.21 4.68 14.28
CA SER A 63 20.00 3.45 14.43
C SER A 63 19.25 2.31 15.13
N ALA A 64 18.31 2.64 16.03
CA ALA A 64 17.48 1.63 16.69
C ALA A 64 16.44 1.04 15.72
N ALA A 65 15.87 1.86 14.83
CA ALA A 65 14.98 1.37 13.77
C ALA A 65 15.69 0.41 12.81
N VAL A 66 16.94 0.73 12.43
CA VAL A 66 17.77 -0.17 11.62
C VAL A 66 17.99 -1.52 12.32
N ALA A 67 18.29 -1.50 13.62
CA ALA A 67 18.48 -2.72 14.40
C ALA A 67 17.18 -3.56 14.47
N ARG A 68 16.04 -2.93 14.75
CA ARG A 68 14.72 -3.59 14.75
C ARG A 68 14.39 -4.21 13.39
N TYR A 69 14.65 -3.49 12.30
CA TYR A 69 14.42 -4.00 10.94
C TYR A 69 15.30 -5.21 10.61
N ARG A 70 16.57 -5.22 11.04
CA ARG A 70 17.45 -6.40 10.88
C ARG A 70 16.93 -7.62 11.66
N ASP A 71 16.44 -7.44 12.88
CA ASP A 71 15.80 -8.54 13.63
C ASP A 71 14.56 -9.08 12.90
N PHE A 72 13.71 -8.18 12.39
CA PHE A 72 12.55 -8.55 11.58
C PHE A 72 12.92 -9.42 10.37
N LEU A 73 13.97 -9.04 9.62
CA LEU A 73 14.46 -9.82 8.48
C LEU A 73 15.02 -11.18 8.91
N ASN A 74 15.81 -11.22 9.99
CA ASN A 74 16.40 -12.44 10.51
C ASN A 74 15.36 -13.44 11.03
N ALA A 75 14.21 -12.96 11.51
CA ALA A 75 13.12 -13.82 11.98
C ALA A 75 12.49 -14.65 10.84
N GLY A 76 12.52 -14.18 9.59
CA GLY A 76 11.91 -14.86 8.45
C GLY A 76 10.47 -15.30 8.73
N GLY A 77 10.16 -16.58 8.47
CA GLY A 77 8.86 -17.19 8.77
C GLY A 77 8.73 -17.80 10.17
N SER A 78 9.68 -17.57 11.08
CA SER A 78 9.69 -18.20 12.42
C SER A 78 8.76 -17.54 13.43
N ARG A 79 8.25 -16.33 13.12
CA ARG A 79 7.31 -15.56 13.94
C ARG A 79 6.03 -15.29 13.15
N TYR A 80 4.91 -15.12 13.86
CA TYR A 80 3.68 -14.69 13.22
C TYR A 80 3.86 -13.31 12.57
N PRO A 81 3.41 -13.07 11.32
CA PRO A 81 3.77 -11.86 10.57
C PRO A 81 3.40 -10.54 11.28
N LEU A 82 2.22 -10.47 11.89
CA LEU A 82 1.79 -9.26 12.62
C LEU A 82 2.64 -9.01 13.86
N ASP A 83 2.98 -10.06 14.61
CA ASP A 83 3.82 -9.93 15.81
C ASP A 83 5.25 -9.53 15.42
N ASN A 84 5.77 -10.11 14.34
CA ASN A 84 7.10 -9.78 13.83
C ASN A 84 7.18 -8.32 13.39
N LEU A 85 6.16 -7.83 12.69
CA LEU A 85 6.10 -6.44 12.26
C LEU A 85 5.89 -5.50 13.47
N LYS A 86 5.03 -5.86 14.41
CA LYS A 86 4.81 -5.07 15.64
C LYS A 86 6.07 -4.90 16.48
N ALA A 87 6.96 -5.90 16.49
CA ALA A 87 8.27 -5.81 17.14
C ALA A 87 9.18 -4.71 16.54
N THR A 88 8.91 -4.25 15.32
CA THR A 88 9.62 -3.13 14.70
C THR A 88 9.10 -1.76 15.11
N GLY A 89 7.96 -1.71 15.82
CA GLY A 89 7.21 -0.49 16.13
C GLY A 89 6.05 -0.22 15.17
N VAL A 90 5.84 -1.07 14.16
CA VAL A 90 4.77 -0.89 13.16
C VAL A 90 3.55 -1.77 13.50
N ASP A 91 2.42 -1.16 13.80
CA ASP A 91 1.17 -1.87 14.12
C ASP A 91 0.11 -1.72 13.01
N LEU A 92 -0.03 -2.75 12.17
CA LEU A 92 -1.01 -2.82 11.08
C LEU A 92 -2.48 -2.94 11.56
N THR A 93 -2.73 -3.06 12.87
CA THR A 93 -4.10 -3.02 13.41
C THR A 93 -4.60 -1.59 13.64
N THR A 94 -3.73 -0.60 13.44
CA THR A 94 -4.03 0.83 13.55
C THR A 94 -4.04 1.49 12.16
N PRO A 95 -4.67 2.67 12.00
CA PRO A 95 -4.66 3.39 10.73
C PRO A 95 -3.29 4.00 10.37
N GLU A 96 -2.39 4.15 11.35
CA GLU A 96 -1.12 4.89 11.21
C GLU A 96 -0.27 4.46 9.99
N PRO A 97 -0.05 3.15 9.71
CA PRO A 97 0.79 2.77 8.56
C PRO A 97 0.21 3.17 7.21
N VAL A 98 -1.12 3.19 7.10
CA VAL A 98 -1.83 3.63 5.88
C VAL A 98 -1.73 5.14 5.73
N GLU A 99 -1.93 5.89 6.82
CA GLU A 99 -1.79 7.35 6.84
C GLU A 99 -0.35 7.78 6.45
N LYS A 100 0.67 7.11 7.01
CA LYS A 100 2.07 7.33 6.62
C LYS A 100 2.30 7.09 5.12
N THR A 101 1.66 6.08 4.55
CA THR A 101 1.77 5.79 3.11
C THR A 101 1.15 6.85 2.24
N PHE A 102 -0.03 7.36 2.62
CA PHE A 102 -0.64 8.48 1.92
C PHE A 102 0.21 9.75 2.04
N ALA A 103 0.85 10.00 3.18
CA ALA A 103 1.77 11.13 3.34
C ALA A 103 2.99 11.02 2.40
N VAL A 104 3.57 9.82 2.23
CA VAL A 104 4.65 9.59 1.26
C VAL A 104 4.19 9.83 -0.18
N LEU A 105 2.99 9.36 -0.54
CA LEU A 105 2.43 9.59 -1.87
C LEU A 105 2.19 11.09 -2.12
N ALA A 106 1.65 11.81 -1.13
CA ALA A 106 1.43 13.25 -1.22
C ALA A 106 2.74 14.01 -1.45
N ASP A 107 3.82 13.71 -0.71
CA ASP A 107 5.15 14.29 -0.94
C ASP A 107 5.62 14.10 -2.39
N TYR A 108 5.43 12.91 -2.95
CA TYR A 108 5.83 12.64 -4.33
C TYR A 108 5.03 13.45 -5.36
N VAL A 109 3.72 13.64 -5.12
CA VAL A 109 2.87 14.49 -5.96
C VAL A 109 3.31 15.95 -5.87
N ASP A 110 3.47 16.50 -4.66
CA ASP A 110 3.91 17.89 -4.44
C ASP A 110 5.28 18.18 -5.09
N ARG A 111 6.20 17.21 -4.99
CA ARG A 111 7.52 17.31 -5.62
C ARG A 111 7.44 17.29 -7.14
N LEU A 112 6.58 16.45 -7.70
CA LEU A 112 6.35 16.40 -9.15
C LEU A 112 5.78 17.74 -9.65
N GLU A 113 4.77 18.28 -8.97
CA GLU A 113 4.17 19.58 -9.29
C GLU A 113 5.22 20.70 -9.26
N SER A 114 6.05 20.72 -8.22
CA SER A 114 7.13 21.70 -8.07
C SER A 114 8.15 21.64 -9.21
N LEU A 115 8.52 20.43 -9.66
CA LEU A 115 9.45 20.24 -10.78
C LEU A 115 8.84 20.66 -12.12
N ILE A 116 7.54 20.43 -12.32
CA ILE A 116 6.82 20.85 -13.53
C ILE A 116 6.71 22.37 -13.59
N ALA A 117 6.44 23.03 -12.46
CA ALA A 117 6.32 24.50 -12.40
C ALA A 117 7.64 25.25 -12.64
N GLN A 118 8.79 24.58 -12.50
CA GLN A 118 10.12 25.14 -12.77
C GLN A 118 10.53 25.07 -14.25
N ARG A 119 9.71 24.44 -15.09
CA ARG A 119 9.96 24.28 -16.53
C ARG A 119 9.37 25.45 -17.32
#